data_AF-A0A961WKX0-F1
#
_entry.id   AF-A0A961WKX0-F1
#
_cell.length_a   1.000
_cell.length_b   1.000
_cell.length_c   1.000
_cell.angle_alpha   90.00
_cell.angle_beta   90.00
_cell.angle_gamma   90.00
#
_symmetry.space_group_name_H-M   'P 1'
#
loop_
_entity.id
_entity.type
_entity.pdbx_description
1 polymer ?
#
loop_
_entity_poly.entity_id
_entity_poly.type
_entity_poly.pdbx_seq_one_letter_code
_entity_poly.pdbx_strand_id
1 'polypeptide(L)'
;MSGCNAIEGSRGLSGLTGQSDLQGRSDLQGLSDLRRLIGPTLVGGSDLAARRLAEAEGTEERGGATLPVTRWRLGCAEADALLGPGGLTVDGVHEVKPALAETGGCHAGDWAAALAFVLRLVRRRLVDAARQSEAPVLMWCQSRQAAGELGRLYAPGLQCLGIDPQRVLVVETMRREETLWAMEEGLASGALVLVAGSVDDIALTPARRLALRAARHRTPCLVLTSPRGAPTAATATRWRIACHRGARHPFDPRAPGPLRLAASLERCRQRPFAGAAQTFTLDWSDEAHRFDMAPGLADRADGARPAGRRVA
;
A
#
# COMPACT_ATOMS: atom_id res chain seq x y z
N MET A 1 1.61 -75.66 8.64
CA MET A 1 2.45 -75.30 7.47
C MET A 1 3.53 -74.35 7.96
N SER A 2 4.77 -74.74 7.68
CA SER A 2 6.10 -74.15 7.96
C SER A 2 6.14 -72.65 8.28
N GLY A 3 6.99 -72.11 9.15
CA GLY A 3 8.21 -72.61 9.77
C GLY A 3 9.16 -71.41 10.01
N CYS A 4 9.92 -71.45 11.11
CA CYS A 4 11.27 -70.87 11.38
C CYS A 4 11.81 -69.79 10.41
N ASN A 5 12.50 -68.71 10.81
CA ASN A 5 13.60 -68.63 11.77
C ASN A 5 14.13 -67.18 11.83
N ALA A 6 14.71 -66.81 12.97
CA ALA A 6 15.67 -65.72 13.12
C ALA A 6 17.02 -66.06 12.45
N ILE A 7 17.88 -65.06 12.20
CA ILE A 7 19.34 -65.10 12.44
C ILE A 7 19.90 -63.67 12.42
N GLU A 8 20.77 -63.47 13.40
CA GLU A 8 21.65 -62.34 13.73
C GLU A 8 22.67 -61.98 12.64
N GLY A 9 23.35 -60.83 12.79
CA GLY A 9 24.62 -60.64 12.09
C GLY A 9 25.20 -59.23 12.13
N SER A 10 25.78 -58.86 13.27
CA SER A 10 26.61 -57.66 13.46
C SER A 10 27.78 -57.56 12.46
N ARG A 11 28.22 -56.33 12.16
CA ARG A 11 29.58 -55.81 12.43
C ARG A 11 29.70 -54.39 11.86
N GLY A 12 30.16 -53.47 12.71
CA GLY A 12 30.31 -52.06 12.39
C GLY A 12 31.66 -51.69 11.78
N LEU A 13 31.89 -50.38 11.67
CA LEU A 13 33.14 -49.70 12.05
C LEU A 13 32.99 -48.19 11.83
N SER A 14 33.24 -47.47 12.93
CA SER A 14 33.99 -46.21 13.03
C SER A 14 33.68 -45.04 12.09
N GLY A 15 33.22 -43.95 12.71
CA GLY A 15 33.94 -42.67 12.70
C GLY A 15 33.74 -41.78 11.49
N LEU A 16 33.04 -40.67 11.68
CA LEU A 16 33.63 -39.34 11.65
C LEU A 16 32.58 -38.31 12.03
N THR A 17 32.85 -37.65 13.15
CA THR A 17 32.29 -36.37 13.60
C THR A 17 32.29 -35.36 12.46
N GLY A 18 31.11 -34.84 12.14
CA GLY A 18 30.89 -33.79 11.15
C GLY A 18 29.69 -32.94 11.55
N GLN A 19 29.79 -32.35 12.73
CA GLN A 19 28.94 -31.26 13.19
C GLN A 19 29.21 -30.08 12.23
N SER A 20 28.36 -29.91 11.21
CA SER A 20 28.43 -28.77 10.31
C SER A 20 27.47 -27.70 10.83
N ASP A 21 28.08 -26.71 11.48
CA ASP A 21 27.52 -25.39 11.67
C ASP A 21 26.95 -24.87 10.35
N LEU A 22 25.63 -24.69 10.30
CA LEU A 22 24.95 -23.81 9.35
C LEU A 22 24.44 -22.58 10.09
N GLN A 23 25.38 -21.89 10.72
CA GLN A 23 25.31 -20.45 10.93
C GLN A 23 26.13 -19.79 9.82
N GLY A 24 25.52 -18.86 9.09
CA GLY A 24 26.25 -17.86 8.32
C GLY A 24 25.81 -17.70 6.87
N ARG A 25 25.57 -16.42 6.52
CA ARG A 25 25.39 -15.84 5.17
C ARG A 25 23.98 -15.87 4.59
N SER A 26 23.11 -15.05 5.20
CA SER A 26 22.02 -14.38 4.49
C SER A 26 22.51 -13.00 3.99
N ASP A 27 23.37 -12.99 2.98
CA ASP A 27 24.01 -11.75 2.47
C ASP A 27 23.29 -11.21 1.22
N LEU A 28 22.61 -10.07 1.38
CA LEU A 28 22.61 -8.87 0.50
C LEU A 28 22.35 -8.98 -1.03
N GLN A 29 21.88 -10.09 -1.61
CA GLN A 29 21.75 -10.20 -3.07
C GLN A 29 20.42 -9.73 -3.71
N GLY A 30 19.44 -9.28 -2.93
CA GLY A 30 18.09 -8.97 -3.42
C GLY A 30 18.02 -7.88 -4.51
N LEU A 31 18.81 -6.81 -4.37
CA LEU A 31 18.82 -5.68 -5.31
C LEU A 31 19.71 -5.92 -6.54
N SER A 32 20.76 -6.74 -6.42
CA SER A 32 21.56 -7.20 -7.57
C SER A 32 20.78 -8.11 -8.52
N ASP A 33 19.83 -8.90 -8.01
CA ASP A 33 18.93 -9.71 -8.84
C ASP A 33 17.87 -8.87 -9.55
N LEU A 34 17.47 -7.74 -8.95
CA LEU A 34 16.59 -6.74 -9.55
C LEU A 34 17.23 -6.10 -10.80
N ARG A 35 18.57 -5.98 -10.84
CA ARG A 35 19.34 -5.51 -12.01
C ARG A 35 19.34 -6.51 -13.18
N ARG A 36 19.17 -7.80 -12.91
CA ARG A 36 19.24 -8.88 -13.93
C ARG A 36 17.88 -9.18 -14.58
N LEU A 37 16.76 -8.94 -13.88
CA LEU A 37 15.42 -9.24 -14.39
C LEU A 37 14.76 -8.08 -15.16
N ILE A 38 15.22 -6.84 -14.96
CA ILE A 38 14.76 -5.68 -15.74
C ILE A 38 15.49 -5.69 -17.09
N GLY A 39 14.94 -6.41 -18.06
CA GLY A 39 15.32 -6.30 -19.48
C GLY A 39 15.19 -4.87 -20.00
N PRO A 40 15.87 -4.51 -21.11
CA PRO A 40 16.03 -3.13 -21.55
C PRO A 40 14.73 -2.58 -22.14
N THR A 41 13.85 -2.07 -21.30
CA THR A 41 12.86 -1.06 -21.70
C THR A 41 12.66 -0.07 -20.55
N LEU A 42 13.77 0.53 -20.14
CA LEU A 42 13.79 1.74 -19.34
C LEU A 42 13.87 2.92 -20.32
N VAL A 43 12.77 3.63 -20.50
CA VAL A 43 12.82 4.94 -21.16
C VAL A 43 13.46 5.91 -20.16
N GLY A 44 14.76 6.17 -20.37
CA GLY A 44 15.51 7.30 -19.82
C GLY A 44 15.78 7.30 -18.30
N GLY A 45 17.04 7.05 -17.91
CA GLY A 45 17.55 7.41 -16.58
C GLY A 45 18.12 6.29 -15.70
N SER A 46 18.45 5.13 -16.27
CA SER A 46 18.82 3.90 -15.53
C SER A 46 20.06 3.99 -14.64
N ASP A 47 21.01 4.88 -14.90
CA ASP A 47 22.27 4.91 -14.15
C ASP A 47 22.17 5.73 -12.85
N LEU A 48 21.25 6.70 -12.75
CA LEU A 48 21.15 7.57 -11.56
C LEU A 48 20.36 6.94 -10.40
N ALA A 49 19.27 6.23 -10.70
CA ALA A 49 18.44 5.59 -9.68
C ALA A 49 19.16 4.40 -9.02
N ALA A 50 19.85 3.57 -9.83
CA ALA A 50 20.67 2.48 -9.32
C ALA A 50 21.89 2.99 -8.52
N ARG A 51 22.52 4.10 -8.95
CA ARG A 51 23.61 4.74 -8.19
C ARG A 51 23.14 5.35 -6.86
N ARG A 52 21.98 6.00 -6.81
CA ARG A 52 21.43 6.56 -5.55
C ARG A 52 21.01 5.49 -4.55
N LEU A 53 20.54 4.33 -5.02
CA LEU A 53 20.28 3.17 -4.17
C LEU A 53 21.60 2.54 -3.68
N ALA A 54 22.61 2.40 -4.54
CA ALA A 54 23.93 1.89 -4.16
C ALA A 54 24.71 2.85 -3.22
N GLU A 55 24.55 4.16 -3.36
CA GLU A 55 25.10 5.17 -2.43
C GLU A 55 24.46 5.06 -1.04
N ALA A 56 23.19 4.66 -0.95
CA ALA A 56 22.53 4.36 0.32
C ALA A 56 23.00 3.03 0.94
N GLU A 57 23.41 2.06 0.11
CA GLU A 57 23.93 0.75 0.54
C GLU A 57 25.39 0.80 1.05
N GLY A 58 26.17 1.83 0.70
CA GLY A 58 27.57 1.99 1.10
C GLY A 58 27.83 2.44 2.54
N THR A 59 26.81 2.52 3.40
CA THR A 59 26.99 2.90 4.80
C THR A 59 27.07 1.64 5.66
N GLU A 60 28.30 1.26 6.04
CA GLU A 60 28.60 0.25 7.06
C GLU A 60 27.71 0.40 8.30
N GLU A 61 27.47 -0.72 9.00
CA GLU A 61 26.70 -0.93 10.23
C GLU A 61 26.88 0.19 11.28
N ARG A 62 26.28 1.36 11.05
CA ARG A 62 26.05 2.36 12.08
C ARG A 62 24.80 1.91 12.80
N GLY A 63 24.99 1.44 14.03
CA GLY A 63 23.93 1.09 14.99
C GLY A 63 22.71 1.97 14.76
N GLY A 64 21.68 1.37 14.16
CA GLY A 64 20.60 2.08 13.49
C GLY A 64 19.98 3.07 14.47
N ALA A 65 20.18 4.36 14.21
CA ALA A 65 19.38 5.39 14.84
C ALA A 65 17.93 5.07 14.49
N THR A 66 17.22 4.45 15.42
CA THR A 66 15.81 4.14 15.27
C THR A 66 15.12 5.47 15.06
N LEU A 67 14.71 5.76 13.82
CA LEU A 67 13.91 6.93 13.52
C LEU A 67 12.72 6.90 14.50
N PRO A 68 12.43 8.01 15.20
CA PRO A 68 11.28 8.04 16.10
C PRO A 68 10.06 7.63 15.29
N VAL A 69 9.33 6.61 15.77
CA VAL A 69 8.14 6.10 15.09
C VAL A 69 7.10 7.22 15.10
N THR A 70 7.04 7.97 14.00
CA THR A 70 6.01 8.99 13.80
C THR A 70 4.70 8.27 13.48
N ARG A 71 3.66 8.60 14.24
CA ARG A 71 2.31 8.05 14.02
C ARG A 71 1.89 8.38 12.60
N TRP A 72 1.26 7.44 11.93
CA TRP A 72 0.71 7.66 10.59
C TRP A 72 -0.80 7.75 10.69
N ARG A 73 -1.34 8.93 10.36
CA ARG A 73 -2.75 9.26 10.59
C ARG A 73 -3.43 9.79 9.34
N LEU A 74 -4.74 9.59 9.25
CA LEU A 74 -5.58 10.19 8.21
C LEU A 74 -5.65 11.70 8.37
N GLY A 75 -5.57 12.19 9.61
CA GLY A 75 -5.73 13.60 9.96
C GLY A 75 -7.19 14.01 10.18
N CYS A 76 -8.11 13.04 10.16
CA CYS A 76 -9.51 13.18 10.56
C CYS A 76 -9.67 12.50 11.92
N ALA A 77 -9.98 13.26 12.98
CA ALA A 77 -9.95 12.78 14.35
C ALA A 77 -10.90 11.60 14.61
N GLU A 78 -12.09 11.66 14.01
CA GLU A 78 -13.14 10.66 14.11
C GLU A 78 -12.72 9.35 13.41
N ALA A 79 -12.13 9.44 12.22
CA ALA A 79 -11.64 8.27 11.50
C ALA A 79 -10.40 7.68 12.18
N ASP A 80 -9.47 8.52 12.64
CA ASP A 80 -8.28 8.10 13.39
C ASP A 80 -8.64 7.41 14.71
N ALA A 81 -9.73 7.81 15.38
CA ALA A 81 -10.21 7.14 16.59
C ALA A 81 -10.59 5.67 16.34
N LEU A 82 -11.09 5.33 15.14
CA LEU A 82 -11.39 3.94 14.78
C LEU A 82 -10.15 3.11 14.43
N LEU A 83 -9.02 3.76 14.11
CA LEU A 83 -7.73 3.09 13.91
C LEU A 83 -7.03 2.78 15.24
N GLY A 84 -7.44 3.44 16.32
CA GLY A 84 -6.82 3.33 17.64
C GLY A 84 -5.68 4.35 17.83
N PRO A 85 -5.04 4.37 19.01
CA PRO A 85 -4.10 5.43 19.40
C PRO A 85 -2.89 5.57 18.46
N GLY A 86 -2.49 4.46 17.82
CA GLY A 86 -1.37 4.36 16.88
C GLY A 86 -1.68 4.82 15.45
N GLY A 87 -2.96 4.94 15.06
CA GLY A 87 -3.36 5.24 13.68
C GLY A 87 -3.12 4.06 12.73
N LEU A 88 -2.72 4.35 11.50
CA LEU A 88 -2.22 3.33 10.58
C LEU A 88 -0.87 2.80 11.08
N THR A 89 -0.75 1.48 11.21
CA THR A 89 0.49 0.83 11.63
C THR A 89 1.62 1.13 10.63
N VAL A 90 2.80 1.53 11.10
CA VAL A 90 3.93 1.90 10.21
C VAL A 90 4.78 0.70 9.78
N ASP A 91 4.33 -0.51 10.08
CA ASP A 91 5.07 -1.76 10.01
C ASP A 91 4.18 -2.90 9.47
N GLY A 92 3.19 -2.54 8.65
CA GLY A 92 2.19 -3.49 8.16
C GLY A 92 1.67 -3.15 6.77
N VAL A 93 0.82 -4.05 6.26
CA VAL A 93 0.24 -3.97 4.92
C VAL A 93 -1.17 -3.38 5.00
N HIS A 94 -1.45 -2.30 4.30
CA HIS A 94 -2.78 -1.71 4.22
C HIS A 94 -3.34 -1.93 2.83
N GLU A 95 -4.44 -2.66 2.76
CA GLU A 95 -5.13 -2.97 1.53
C GLU A 95 -6.16 -1.88 1.25
N VAL A 96 -6.16 -1.36 0.03
CA VAL A 96 -7.18 -0.44 -0.47
C VAL A 96 -7.83 -1.09 -1.67
N LYS A 97 -9.16 -1.06 -1.68
CA LYS A 97 -10.00 -1.54 -2.77
C LYS A 97 -10.91 -0.41 -3.23
N PRO A 98 -11.21 -0.32 -4.52
CA PRO A 98 -12.39 0.40 -4.96
C PRO A 98 -13.65 -0.19 -4.31
N ALA A 99 -14.69 0.62 -4.20
CA ALA A 99 -16.01 0.13 -3.86
C ALA A 99 -16.54 -0.77 -4.98
N LEU A 100 -17.34 -1.75 -4.60
CA LEU A 100 -18.05 -2.61 -5.53
C LEU A 100 -19.53 -2.30 -5.39
N ALA A 101 -20.19 -1.95 -6.49
CA ALA A 101 -21.64 -1.76 -6.51
C ALA A 101 -22.34 -3.09 -6.22
N GLU A 102 -23.58 -3.03 -5.72
CA GLU A 102 -24.39 -4.22 -5.43
C GLU A 102 -24.62 -5.09 -6.67
N THR A 103 -24.69 -4.47 -7.85
CA THR A 103 -24.78 -5.15 -9.15
C THR A 103 -23.49 -5.85 -9.58
N GLY A 104 -22.45 -5.80 -8.74
CA GLY A 104 -21.15 -6.40 -8.99
C GLY A 104 -20.28 -5.61 -9.97
N GLY A 105 -20.65 -4.37 -10.35
CA GLY A 105 -19.80 -3.46 -11.14
C GLY A 105 -18.89 -2.58 -10.29
N CYS A 106 -17.88 -1.98 -10.90
CA CYS A 106 -17.05 -0.93 -10.29
C CYS A 106 -16.96 0.23 -11.28
N HIS A 107 -17.26 1.45 -10.85
CA HIS A 107 -17.12 2.61 -11.72
C HIS A 107 -15.65 2.99 -11.84
N ALA A 108 -15.25 3.55 -12.98
CA ALA A 108 -13.90 4.11 -13.14
C ALA A 108 -13.60 5.19 -12.09
N GLY A 109 -14.63 5.93 -11.65
CA GLY A 109 -14.53 6.89 -10.55
C GLY A 109 -14.09 6.27 -9.22
N ASP A 110 -14.55 5.05 -8.90
CA ASP A 110 -14.19 4.37 -7.65
C ASP A 110 -12.72 3.92 -7.66
N TRP A 111 -12.22 3.49 -8.82
CA TRP A 111 -10.78 3.23 -9.02
C TRP A 111 -9.94 4.49 -8.84
N ALA A 112 -10.35 5.59 -9.46
CA ALA A 112 -9.67 6.88 -9.32
C ALA A 112 -9.69 7.36 -7.86
N ALA A 113 -10.82 7.20 -7.15
CA ALA A 113 -10.95 7.54 -5.74
C ALA A 113 -10.06 6.66 -4.85
N ALA A 114 -9.97 5.36 -5.11
CA ALA A 114 -9.09 4.45 -4.39
C ALA A 114 -7.61 4.81 -4.58
N LEU A 115 -7.18 5.09 -5.81
CA LEU A 115 -5.81 5.57 -6.09
C LEU A 115 -5.56 6.93 -5.41
N ALA A 116 -6.52 7.85 -5.50
CA ALA A 116 -6.44 9.16 -4.86
C ALA A 116 -6.34 9.06 -3.33
N PHE A 117 -7.02 8.09 -2.71
CA PHE A 117 -6.91 7.78 -1.30
C PHE A 117 -5.52 7.24 -0.96
N VAL A 118 -5.02 6.25 -1.72
CA VAL A 118 -3.65 5.70 -1.55
C VAL A 118 -2.61 6.80 -1.61
N LEU A 119 -2.62 7.65 -2.65
CA LEU A 119 -1.64 8.73 -2.81
C LEU A 119 -1.74 9.78 -1.70
N ARG A 120 -2.93 10.03 -1.14
CA ARG A 120 -3.09 10.90 0.03
C ARG A 120 -2.54 10.25 1.30
N LEU A 121 -2.72 8.95 1.50
CA LEU A 121 -2.05 8.23 2.60
C LEU A 121 -0.52 8.28 2.46
N VAL A 122 -0.01 8.17 1.24
CA VAL A 122 1.42 8.41 0.94
C VAL A 122 1.80 9.82 1.36
N ARG A 123 1.08 10.86 0.91
CA ARG A 123 1.36 12.24 1.30
C ARG A 123 1.36 12.43 2.81
N ARG A 124 0.36 11.88 3.52
CA ARG A 124 0.30 11.88 5.00
C ARG A 124 1.56 11.28 5.61
N ARG A 125 1.96 10.10 5.12
CA ARG A 125 3.19 9.44 5.59
C ARG A 125 4.42 10.28 5.34
N LEU A 126 4.52 10.89 4.17
CA LEU A 126 5.67 11.71 3.78
C LEU A 126 5.75 13.00 4.60
N VAL A 127 4.63 13.66 4.91
CA VAL A 127 4.61 14.83 5.83
C VAL A 127 5.13 14.41 7.22
N ASP A 128 4.64 13.29 7.74
CA ASP A 128 5.04 12.79 9.06
C ASP A 128 6.51 12.29 9.10
N ALA A 129 7.06 11.89 7.95
CA ALA A 129 8.43 11.39 7.81
C ALA A 129 9.43 12.44 7.29
N ALA A 130 8.97 13.65 6.92
CA ALA A 130 9.71 14.65 6.13
C ALA A 130 10.97 15.24 6.76
N ARG A 131 11.42 14.79 7.94
CA ARG A 131 12.45 15.52 8.68
C ARG A 131 13.91 15.22 8.30
N GLN A 132 14.24 14.19 7.49
CA GLN A 132 15.60 13.61 7.62
C GLN A 132 16.36 13.15 6.34
N SER A 133 15.84 13.21 5.10
CA SER A 133 16.66 12.81 3.92
C SER A 133 16.11 13.27 2.56
N GLU A 134 17.02 13.50 1.59
CA GLU A 134 16.73 13.78 0.16
C GLU A 134 16.55 12.52 -0.70
N ALA A 135 16.85 11.32 -0.18
CA ALA A 135 16.74 10.06 -0.93
C ALA A 135 15.27 9.74 -1.35
N PRO A 136 15.07 8.86 -2.36
CA PRO A 136 13.74 8.33 -2.65
C PRO A 136 13.11 7.71 -1.41
N VAL A 137 11.91 8.18 -1.09
CA VAL A 137 11.19 7.77 0.12
C VAL A 137 10.01 6.86 -0.20
N LEU A 138 9.58 6.82 -1.46
CA LEU A 138 8.46 6.04 -1.94
C LEU A 138 8.92 5.12 -3.08
N MET A 139 8.54 3.85 -3.01
CA MET A 139 8.54 2.95 -4.16
C MET A 139 7.10 2.66 -4.58
N TRP A 140 6.77 2.85 -5.85
CA TRP A 140 5.49 2.51 -6.46
C TRP A 140 5.67 1.36 -7.45
N CYS A 141 5.09 0.20 -7.15
CA CYS A 141 5.15 -0.98 -7.99
C CYS A 141 3.83 -1.21 -8.74
N GLN A 142 3.89 -1.49 -10.03
CA GLN A 142 2.70 -1.87 -10.80
C GLN A 142 3.07 -2.84 -11.93
N SER A 143 2.14 -3.70 -12.34
CA SER A 143 2.31 -4.48 -13.55
C SER A 143 1.98 -3.63 -14.80
N ARG A 144 2.48 -4.01 -15.98
CA ARG A 144 2.09 -3.38 -17.25
C ARG A 144 0.60 -3.46 -17.51
N GLN A 145 -0.04 -4.55 -17.08
CA GLN A 145 -1.49 -4.70 -17.17
C GLN A 145 -2.19 -3.65 -16.29
N ALA A 146 -1.82 -3.55 -15.02
CA ALA A 146 -2.37 -2.55 -14.11
C ALA A 146 -2.13 -1.12 -14.63
N ALA A 147 -0.96 -0.85 -15.22
CA ALA A 147 -0.64 0.41 -15.85
C ALA A 147 -1.50 0.72 -17.09
N GLY A 148 -1.89 -0.31 -17.85
CA GLY A 148 -2.79 -0.18 -19.00
C GLY A 148 -4.23 0.10 -18.59
N GLU A 149 -4.67 -0.43 -17.44
CA GLU A 149 -6.04 -0.24 -16.93
C GLU A 149 -6.21 1.04 -16.11
N LEU A 150 -5.27 1.34 -15.21
CA LEU A 150 -5.34 2.45 -14.26
C LEU A 150 -4.48 3.66 -14.65
N GLY A 151 -3.66 3.51 -15.68
CA GLY A 151 -2.66 4.50 -16.07
C GLY A 151 -1.37 4.41 -15.24
N ARG A 152 -0.45 5.32 -15.54
CA ARG A 152 0.81 5.52 -14.80
C ARG A 152 0.67 6.70 -13.86
N LEU A 153 1.50 6.72 -12.81
CA LEU A 153 1.61 7.92 -11.98
C LEU A 153 2.01 9.13 -12.83
N TYR A 154 1.23 10.21 -12.72
CA TYR A 154 1.46 11.44 -13.45
C TYR A 154 2.22 12.44 -12.58
N ALA A 155 3.45 12.77 -12.97
CA ALA A 155 4.36 13.58 -12.15
C ALA A 155 3.79 14.97 -11.76
N PRO A 156 3.17 15.76 -12.65
CA PRO A 156 2.52 17.01 -12.24
C PRO A 156 1.37 16.80 -11.24
N GLY A 157 0.64 15.68 -11.35
CA GLY A 157 -0.40 15.32 -10.38
C GLY A 157 0.18 15.02 -9.00
N LEU A 158 1.32 14.33 -8.93
CA LEU A 158 2.05 14.10 -7.67
C LEU A 158 2.52 15.42 -7.05
N GLN A 159 3.05 16.34 -7.87
CA GLN A 159 3.46 17.68 -7.41
C GLN A 159 2.28 18.46 -6.83
N CYS A 160 1.11 18.42 -7.48
CA CYS A 160 -0.11 19.04 -6.95
C CYS A 160 -0.53 18.47 -5.59
N LEU A 161 -0.24 17.18 -5.34
CA LEU A 161 -0.48 16.54 -4.03
C LEU A 161 0.62 16.84 -2.99
N GLY A 162 1.65 17.60 -3.33
CA GLY A 162 2.81 17.87 -2.48
C GLY A 162 3.77 16.68 -2.35
N ILE A 163 3.77 15.78 -3.33
CA ILE A 163 4.72 14.65 -3.44
C ILE A 163 5.75 15.01 -4.51
N ASP A 164 7.02 15.10 -4.13
CA ASP A 164 8.11 15.34 -5.07
C ASP A 164 8.34 14.10 -5.97
N PRO A 165 8.11 14.18 -7.30
CA PRO A 165 8.33 13.06 -8.20
C PRO A 165 9.78 12.55 -8.21
N GLN A 166 10.77 13.39 -7.90
CA GLN A 166 12.17 12.98 -7.82
C GLN A 166 12.46 12.03 -6.66
N ARG A 167 11.52 11.92 -5.71
CA ARG A 167 11.61 11.05 -4.54
C ARG A 167 10.73 9.80 -4.65
N VAL A 168 10.21 9.53 -5.84
CA VAL A 168 9.37 8.37 -6.15
C VAL A 168 10.10 7.44 -7.10
N LEU A 169 10.40 6.22 -6.65
CA LEU A 169 10.89 5.14 -7.49
C LEU A 169 9.70 4.39 -8.10
N VAL A 170 9.51 4.47 -9.42
CA VAL A 170 8.46 3.72 -10.12
C VAL A 170 9.06 2.43 -10.67
N VAL A 171 8.49 1.29 -10.27
CA VAL A 171 8.86 -0.04 -10.78
C VAL A 171 7.68 -0.62 -11.54
N GLU A 172 7.90 -0.85 -12.83
CA GLU A 172 6.93 -1.52 -13.68
C GLU A 172 7.41 -2.92 -14.05
N THR A 173 6.56 -3.92 -13.82
CA THR A 173 6.87 -5.32 -14.07
C THR A 173 5.93 -5.92 -15.11
N MET A 174 6.27 -7.09 -15.66
CA MET A 174 5.42 -7.75 -16.65
C MET A 174 4.29 -8.51 -15.97
N ARG A 175 4.58 -9.13 -14.81
CA ARG A 175 3.63 -9.98 -14.06
C ARG A 175 3.39 -9.47 -12.64
N ARG A 176 2.25 -9.86 -12.07
CA ARG A 176 1.88 -9.58 -10.68
C ARG A 176 2.91 -10.16 -9.69
N GLU A 177 3.38 -11.37 -9.94
CA GLU A 177 4.34 -12.06 -9.06
C GLU A 177 5.66 -11.27 -8.97
N GLU A 178 6.09 -10.70 -10.09
CA GLU A 178 7.24 -9.79 -10.17
C GLU A 178 6.95 -8.47 -9.43
N THR A 179 5.73 -7.92 -9.54
CA THR A 179 5.33 -6.71 -8.79
C THR A 179 5.42 -6.96 -7.29
N LEU A 180 4.83 -8.07 -6.81
CA LEU A 180 4.84 -8.44 -5.39
C LEU A 180 6.26 -8.72 -4.90
N TRP A 181 7.08 -9.39 -5.70
CA TRP A 181 8.50 -9.61 -5.39
C TRP A 181 9.27 -8.29 -5.28
N ALA A 182 9.08 -7.35 -6.23
CA ALA A 182 9.71 -6.04 -6.16
C ALA A 182 9.29 -5.26 -4.90
N MET A 183 8.00 -5.32 -4.53
CA MET A 183 7.51 -4.72 -3.27
C MET A 183 8.18 -5.35 -2.05
N GLU A 184 8.37 -6.66 -2.03
CA GLU A 184 9.10 -7.35 -0.97
C GLU A 184 10.56 -6.90 -0.86
N GLU A 185 11.26 -6.75 -1.97
CA GLU A 185 12.64 -6.26 -1.99
C GLU A 185 12.73 -4.79 -1.55
N GLY A 186 11.80 -3.95 -1.99
CA GLY A 186 11.67 -2.57 -1.50
C GLY A 186 11.52 -2.52 0.02
N LEU A 187 10.66 -3.37 0.60
CA LEU A 187 10.50 -3.46 2.06
C LEU A 187 11.77 -3.97 2.76
N ALA A 188 12.49 -4.93 2.17
CA ALA A 188 13.69 -5.49 2.77
C ALA A 188 14.90 -4.54 2.75
N SER A 189 14.91 -3.54 1.85
CA SER A 189 15.98 -2.54 1.80
C SER A 189 16.12 -1.74 3.10
N GLY A 190 15.02 -1.52 3.83
CA GLY A 190 14.98 -0.63 4.99
C GLY A 190 15.27 0.85 4.70
N ALA A 191 15.48 1.22 3.43
CA ALA A 191 15.84 2.57 3.01
C ALA A 191 14.61 3.45 2.68
N LEU A 192 13.45 2.81 2.43
CA LEU A 192 12.23 3.48 2.01
C LEU A 192 11.37 3.89 3.20
N VAL A 193 10.64 5.00 3.06
CA VAL A 193 9.63 5.41 4.05
C VAL A 193 8.33 4.66 3.86
N LEU A 194 8.02 4.24 2.63
CA LEU A 194 6.81 3.51 2.27
C LEU A 194 6.99 2.78 0.94
N VAL A 195 6.41 1.58 0.85
CA VAL A 195 6.24 0.84 -0.41
C VAL A 195 4.76 0.84 -0.75
N ALA A 196 4.42 1.15 -2.00
CA ALA A 196 3.06 1.11 -2.50
C ALA A 196 3.01 0.33 -3.81
N GLY A 197 1.86 -0.25 -4.13
CA GLY A 197 1.68 -0.80 -5.46
C GLY A 197 0.24 -1.12 -5.81
N SER A 198 0.03 -1.38 -7.10
CA SER A 198 -1.24 -1.83 -7.65
C SER A 198 -1.08 -3.21 -8.27
N VAL A 199 -1.91 -4.14 -7.82
CA VAL A 199 -2.00 -5.52 -8.30
C VAL A 199 -3.47 -5.91 -8.42
N ASP A 200 -3.79 -6.87 -9.27
CA ASP A 200 -5.15 -7.39 -9.47
C ASP A 200 -5.67 -8.13 -8.22
N ASP A 201 -4.88 -9.02 -7.62
CA ASP A 201 -5.16 -9.62 -6.32
C ASP A 201 -3.88 -9.78 -5.47
N ILE A 202 -4.08 -10.12 -4.20
CA ILE A 202 -3.00 -10.66 -3.38
C ILE A 202 -3.45 -11.88 -2.57
N ALA A 203 -2.95 -13.05 -2.95
CA ALA A 203 -3.15 -14.28 -2.18
C ALA A 203 -2.55 -14.20 -0.77
N LEU A 204 -2.98 -15.11 0.11
CA LEU A 204 -2.61 -15.11 1.52
C LEU A 204 -1.09 -15.23 1.75
N THR A 205 -0.40 -16.08 0.99
CA THR A 205 1.04 -16.31 1.16
C THR A 205 1.88 -15.07 0.80
N PRO A 206 1.73 -14.45 -0.39
CA PRO A 206 2.40 -13.17 -0.67
C PRO A 206 2.04 -12.06 0.32
N ALA A 207 0.77 -11.95 0.73
CA ALA A 207 0.36 -10.96 1.73
C ALA A 207 1.07 -11.16 3.09
N ARG A 208 1.25 -12.42 3.53
CA ARG A 208 2.02 -12.74 4.74
C ARG A 208 3.49 -12.37 4.60
N ARG A 209 4.11 -12.64 3.44
CA ARG A 209 5.52 -12.27 3.17
C ARG A 209 5.71 -10.76 3.22
N LEU A 210 4.83 -10.00 2.57
CA LEU A 210 4.82 -8.53 2.67
C LEU A 210 4.66 -8.07 4.12
N ALA A 211 3.71 -8.64 4.88
CA ALA A 211 3.49 -8.26 6.27
C ALA A 211 4.70 -8.56 7.17
N LEU A 212 5.37 -9.70 6.99
CA LEU A 212 6.58 -10.04 7.74
C LEU A 212 7.74 -9.11 7.39
N ARG A 213 7.94 -8.76 6.12
CA ARG A 213 8.99 -7.81 5.70
C ARG A 213 8.69 -6.39 6.20
N ALA A 214 7.45 -5.93 6.07
CA ALA A 214 7.00 -4.64 6.59
C ALA A 214 7.25 -4.52 8.10
N ALA A 215 6.94 -5.57 8.85
CA ALA A 215 7.19 -5.63 10.29
C ALA A 215 8.69 -5.62 10.63
N ARG A 216 9.48 -6.48 9.95
CA ARG A 216 10.92 -6.61 10.18
C ARG A 216 11.68 -5.30 9.94
N HIS A 217 11.33 -4.58 8.87
CA HIS A 217 12.04 -3.36 8.44
C HIS A 217 11.30 -2.07 8.81
N ARG A 218 10.20 -2.16 9.58
CA ARG A 218 9.37 -1.03 10.02
C ARG A 218 9.00 -0.06 8.88
N THR A 219 8.72 -0.63 7.71
CA THR A 219 8.33 0.10 6.51
C THR A 219 6.91 -0.32 6.15
N PRO A 220 5.94 0.61 6.10
CA PRO A 220 4.57 0.29 5.77
C PRO A 220 4.43 -0.04 4.27
N CYS A 221 3.44 -0.87 3.98
CA CYS A 221 3.09 -1.26 2.61
C CYS A 221 1.64 -0.86 2.30
N LEU A 222 1.41 -0.15 1.20
CA LEU A 222 0.07 0.10 0.64
C LEU A 222 -0.15 -0.79 -0.58
N VAL A 223 -1.28 -1.49 -0.65
CA VAL A 223 -1.62 -2.33 -1.81
C VAL A 223 -3.00 -1.96 -2.32
N LEU A 224 -3.08 -1.41 -3.52
CA LEU A 224 -4.31 -1.23 -4.26
C LEU A 224 -4.64 -2.54 -4.99
N THR A 225 -5.81 -3.12 -4.69
CA THR A 225 -6.26 -4.40 -5.25
C THR A 225 -7.62 -4.29 -5.92
N SER A 226 -7.95 -5.27 -6.77
CA SER A 226 -9.27 -5.37 -7.38
C SER A 226 -10.39 -5.41 -6.33
N PRO A 227 -11.53 -4.73 -6.57
CA PRO A 227 -12.66 -4.74 -5.65
C PRO A 227 -13.27 -6.14 -5.48
N ARG A 228 -13.04 -7.05 -6.43
CA ARG A 228 -13.54 -8.44 -6.44
C ARG A 228 -12.62 -9.44 -5.72
N GLY A 229 -11.36 -9.07 -5.49
CA GLY A 229 -10.38 -9.97 -4.90
C GLY A 229 -10.82 -10.41 -3.50
N ALA A 230 -10.61 -11.69 -3.17
CA ALA A 230 -10.96 -12.22 -1.86
C ALA A 230 -10.19 -11.48 -0.74
N PRO A 231 -10.81 -11.26 0.43
CA PRO A 231 -10.13 -10.83 1.63
C PRO A 231 -8.90 -11.68 1.98
N THR A 232 -7.73 -11.07 2.12
CA THR A 232 -6.59 -11.70 2.81
C THR A 232 -6.55 -11.33 4.30
N ALA A 233 -6.26 -12.29 5.17
CA ALA A 233 -6.17 -12.03 6.63
C ALA A 233 -4.88 -11.31 7.05
N ALA A 234 -3.88 -11.26 6.17
CA ALA A 234 -2.53 -10.78 6.46
C ALA A 234 -2.33 -9.25 6.30
N THR A 235 -3.40 -8.49 6.05
CA THR A 235 -3.34 -7.02 6.01
C THR A 235 -3.57 -6.44 7.40
N ALA A 236 -2.97 -5.31 7.75
CA ALA A 236 -3.22 -4.56 8.97
C ALA A 236 -4.55 -3.81 8.91
N THR A 237 -4.83 -3.14 7.79
CA THR A 237 -6.15 -2.56 7.51
C THR A 237 -6.64 -2.95 6.13
N ARG A 238 -7.96 -2.90 5.94
CA ARG A 238 -8.59 -2.96 4.62
C ARG A 238 -9.61 -1.85 4.48
N TRP A 239 -9.53 -1.13 3.37
CA TRP A 239 -10.43 -0.05 3.02
C TRP A 239 -11.15 -0.34 1.70
N ARG A 240 -12.43 0.03 1.62
CA ARG A 240 -13.15 0.22 0.35
C ARG A 240 -13.42 1.68 0.11
N ILE A 241 -13.10 2.16 -1.08
CA ILE A 241 -13.18 3.57 -1.43
C ILE A 241 -14.13 3.75 -2.61
N ALA A 242 -15.22 4.49 -2.38
CA ALA A 242 -16.10 4.96 -3.44
C ALA A 242 -15.81 6.43 -3.75
N CYS A 243 -15.95 6.78 -5.02
CA CYS A 243 -16.07 8.18 -5.39
C CYS A 243 -17.35 8.78 -4.79
N HIS A 244 -17.29 10.05 -4.42
CA HIS A 244 -18.45 10.77 -3.93
C HIS A 244 -18.48 12.17 -4.53
N ARG A 245 -19.68 12.74 -4.68
CA ARG A 245 -19.83 14.12 -5.15
C ARG A 245 -19.22 15.08 -4.13
N GLY A 246 -18.22 15.85 -4.55
CA GLY A 246 -17.62 16.92 -3.74
C GLY A 246 -18.59 18.06 -3.44
N ALA A 247 -18.33 18.81 -2.37
CA ALA A 247 -19.04 20.06 -2.11
C ALA A 247 -18.83 21.06 -3.26
N ARG A 248 -19.67 22.08 -3.37
CA ARG A 248 -19.41 23.18 -4.31
C ARG A 248 -18.23 24.00 -3.80
N HIS A 249 -17.38 24.49 -4.70
CA HIS A 249 -16.33 25.43 -4.32
C HIS A 249 -16.96 26.74 -3.80
N PRO A 250 -16.53 27.27 -2.64
CA PRO A 250 -17.22 28.35 -1.94
C PRO A 250 -17.18 29.69 -2.68
N PHE A 251 -16.16 29.93 -3.50
CA PHE A 251 -15.94 31.21 -4.18
C PHE A 251 -16.20 31.18 -5.69
N ASP A 252 -16.35 29.99 -6.27
CA ASP A 252 -16.56 29.82 -7.71
C ASP A 252 -17.44 28.60 -7.98
N PRO A 253 -18.72 28.77 -8.32
CA PRO A 253 -19.64 27.65 -8.59
C PRO A 253 -19.23 26.76 -9.78
N ARG A 254 -18.32 27.21 -10.64
CA ARG A 254 -17.81 26.46 -11.80
C ARG A 254 -16.49 25.75 -11.50
N ALA A 255 -15.79 26.15 -10.45
CA ALA A 255 -14.59 25.47 -10.01
C ALA A 255 -14.94 24.11 -9.38
N PRO A 256 -14.08 23.09 -9.54
CA PRO A 256 -14.23 21.85 -8.80
C PRO A 256 -14.12 22.14 -7.30
N GLY A 257 -14.99 21.53 -6.51
CA GLY A 257 -14.82 21.53 -5.06
C GLY A 257 -13.77 20.54 -4.58
N PRO A 258 -13.63 20.37 -3.25
CA PRO A 258 -12.65 19.45 -2.69
C PRO A 258 -12.95 18.01 -3.13
N LEU A 259 -11.89 17.20 -3.22
CA LEU A 259 -12.06 15.76 -3.40
C LEU A 259 -12.87 15.22 -2.21
N ARG A 260 -14.00 14.61 -2.51
CA ARG A 260 -14.80 13.85 -1.55
C ARG A 260 -14.81 12.37 -1.93
N LEU A 261 -14.64 11.53 -0.92
CA LEU A 261 -14.70 10.09 -1.05
C LEU A 261 -15.50 9.47 0.09
N ALA A 262 -16.11 8.33 -0.17
CA ALA A 262 -16.65 7.48 0.88
C ALA A 262 -15.64 6.37 1.17
N ALA A 263 -15.13 6.31 2.40
CA ALA A 263 -14.15 5.34 2.85
C ALA A 263 -14.79 4.38 3.87
N SER A 264 -14.87 3.11 3.52
CA SER A 264 -15.34 2.04 4.41
C SER A 264 -14.15 1.24 4.94
N LEU A 265 -13.91 1.30 6.24
CA LEU A 265 -12.93 0.47 6.92
C LEU A 265 -13.57 -0.90 7.19
N GLU A 266 -13.08 -1.94 6.51
CA GLU A 266 -13.57 -3.32 6.66
C GLU A 266 -12.76 -4.13 7.66
N ARG A 267 -11.53 -3.70 7.93
CA ARG A 267 -10.63 -4.40 8.86
C ARG A 267 -9.65 -3.42 9.48
N CYS A 268 -9.41 -3.54 10.78
CA CYS A 268 -8.31 -2.90 11.49
C CYS A 268 -7.73 -3.86 12.53
N ARG A 269 -6.45 -4.25 12.38
CA ARG A 269 -5.77 -5.18 13.30
C ARG A 269 -5.61 -4.60 14.69
N GLN A 270 -5.28 -3.31 14.78
CA GLN A 270 -5.01 -2.63 16.05
C GLN A 270 -6.30 -2.37 16.85
N ARG A 271 -7.44 -2.29 16.15
CA ARG A 271 -8.76 -2.12 16.76
C ARG A 271 -9.79 -2.94 15.99
N PRO A 272 -9.88 -4.25 16.26
CA PRO A 272 -10.93 -5.07 15.69
C PRO A 272 -12.30 -4.51 16.09
N PHE A 273 -13.22 -4.41 15.14
CA PHE A 273 -14.60 -4.06 15.40
C PHE A 273 -15.49 -5.23 14.98
N ALA A 274 -16.51 -5.51 15.78
CA ALA A 274 -17.52 -6.50 15.46
C ALA A 274 -18.60 -5.86 14.58
N GLY A 275 -19.05 -6.57 13.56
CA GLY A 275 -20.16 -6.13 12.70
C GLY A 275 -19.73 -5.43 11.41
N ALA A 276 -20.58 -4.52 10.92
CA ALA A 276 -20.44 -3.91 9.60
C ALA A 276 -19.21 -2.99 9.48
N ALA A 277 -18.74 -2.82 8.24
CA ALA A 277 -17.68 -1.88 7.91
C ALA A 277 -18.02 -0.45 8.37
N GLN A 278 -17.03 0.24 8.90
CA GLN A 278 -17.20 1.61 9.39
C GLN A 278 -16.98 2.59 8.24
N THR A 279 -18.03 3.28 7.83
CA THR A 279 -17.99 4.15 6.64
C THR A 279 -17.97 5.62 7.02
N PHE A 280 -17.09 6.36 6.35
CA PHE A 280 -16.92 7.80 6.50
C PHE A 280 -17.08 8.47 5.14
N THR A 281 -17.62 9.67 5.13
CA THR A 281 -17.46 10.59 4.01
C THR A 281 -16.35 11.55 4.36
N LEU A 282 -15.28 11.58 3.56
CA LEU A 282 -14.08 12.35 3.82
C LEU A 282 -13.87 13.37 2.70
N ASP A 283 -13.62 14.61 3.10
CA ASP A 283 -13.07 15.64 2.23
C ASP A 283 -11.56 15.68 2.40
N TRP A 284 -10.85 16.07 1.34
CA TRP A 284 -9.44 16.38 1.41
C TRP A 284 -9.22 17.89 1.41
N SER A 285 -8.43 18.40 2.36
CA SER A 285 -7.86 19.74 2.31
C SER A 285 -6.47 19.68 1.67
N ASP A 286 -6.32 20.32 0.52
CA ASP A 286 -5.04 20.44 -0.18
C ASP A 286 -4.05 21.33 0.59
N GLU A 287 -4.53 22.31 1.34
CA GLU A 287 -3.72 23.22 2.16
C GLU A 287 -3.16 22.54 3.41
N ALA A 288 -4.01 21.79 4.13
CA ALA A 288 -3.62 21.12 5.37
C ALA A 288 -3.04 19.71 5.14
N HIS A 289 -3.12 19.21 3.90
CA HIS A 289 -2.77 17.84 3.52
C HIS A 289 -3.34 16.80 4.48
N ARG A 290 -4.64 16.89 4.76
CA ARG A 290 -5.35 15.96 5.66
C ARG A 290 -6.74 15.67 5.16
N PHE A 291 -7.29 14.56 5.65
CA PHE A 291 -8.72 14.32 5.54
C PHE A 291 -9.45 15.07 6.63
N ASP A 292 -10.60 15.64 6.28
CA ASP A 292 -11.59 16.16 7.22
C ASP A 292 -12.88 15.35 7.05
N MET A 293 -13.66 15.20 8.14
CA MET A 293 -14.97 14.58 8.03
C MET A 293 -15.89 15.50 7.22
N ALA A 294 -16.43 15.00 6.11
CA ALA A 294 -17.42 15.75 5.36
C ALA A 294 -18.68 15.91 6.21
N PRO A 295 -19.33 17.08 6.20
CA PRO A 295 -20.55 17.30 6.96
C PRO A 295 -21.63 16.29 6.55
N GLY A 296 -22.17 15.58 7.54
CA GLY A 296 -23.25 14.62 7.33
C GLY A 296 -24.52 15.32 6.83
N LEU A 297 -24.87 15.04 5.57
CA LEU A 297 -26.20 15.26 4.97
C LEU A 297 -26.77 16.70 4.99
N ALA A 298 -26.39 17.51 3.99
CA ALA A 298 -27.19 18.66 3.53
C ALA A 298 -27.60 18.53 2.05
N ASP A 299 -27.76 17.31 1.54
CA ASP A 299 -28.19 17.04 0.15
C ASP A 299 -29.55 16.30 0.12
N ARG A 300 -30.38 16.42 1.17
CA ARG A 300 -31.81 16.10 1.05
C ARG A 300 -32.58 17.31 0.53
N ALA A 301 -33.29 17.08 -0.56
CA ALA A 301 -34.34 17.88 -1.18
C ALA A 301 -33.89 18.91 -2.25
N ASP A 302 -33.46 18.41 -3.42
CA ASP A 302 -34.19 18.84 -4.62
C ASP A 302 -35.57 18.17 -4.57
N GLY A 303 -36.45 18.76 -3.75
CA GLY A 303 -37.86 18.40 -3.75
C GLY A 303 -38.39 18.63 -5.16
N ALA A 304 -38.89 17.57 -5.78
CA ALA A 304 -39.75 17.69 -6.94
C ALA A 304 -40.80 18.77 -6.63
N ARG A 305 -40.68 19.94 -7.29
CA ARG A 305 -41.75 20.93 -7.31
C ARG A 305 -43.00 20.20 -7.79
N PRO A 306 -44.09 20.12 -7.01
CA PRO A 306 -45.33 19.57 -7.54
C PRO A 306 -45.75 20.46 -8.71
N ALA A 307 -45.98 19.82 -9.86
CA ALA A 307 -46.48 20.47 -11.06
C ALA A 307 -47.72 21.29 -10.68
N GLY A 308 -47.65 22.60 -10.94
CA GLY A 308 -48.75 23.52 -10.72
C GLY A 308 -50.01 23.00 -11.42
N ARG A 309 -51.05 22.76 -10.62
CA ARG A 309 -52.41 22.50 -11.06
C ARG A 309 -52.82 23.63 -12.01
N ARG A 310 -52.96 23.33 -13.31
CA ARG A 310 -53.68 24.22 -14.23
C ARG A 310 -55.13 24.25 -13.80
N VAL A 311 -55.60 25.43 -13.42
CA VAL A 311 -57.02 25.76 -13.39
C VAL A 311 -57.35 26.32 -14.77
N ALA A 312 -58.23 25.62 -15.48
CA ALA A 312 -59.02 26.13 -16.59
C ALA A 312 -60.44 25.60 -16.37
#